data_AF-A0A3S9NVA9-F1
#
_entry.id   AF-A0A3S9NVA9-F1
#
_cell.length_a   1.000
_cell.length_b   1.000
_cell.length_c   1.000
_cell.angle_alpha   90.00
_cell.angle_beta   90.00
_cell.angle_gamma   90.00
#
_symmetry.space_group_name_H-M   'P 1'
#
loop_
_entity.id
_entity.type
_entity.pdbx_description
1 polymer ?
#
loop_
_entity_poly.entity_id
_entity_poly.type
_entity_poly.pdbx_seq_one_letter_code
_entity_poly.pdbx_strand_id
1 'polypeptide(L)' 'MKYKVVPLEPNLDLKASSTKDASDYLEKFINHYDVQGWKFIRVEVISAYVSGESGCFGLGATPGHTTNKQMVVFQKR' A
#
# COMPACT_ATOMS: atom_id res chain seq x y z
N MET A 1 3.18 12.79 -20.09
CA MET A 1 3.13 12.72 -18.61
C MET A 1 3.53 11.32 -18.18
N LYS A 2 4.39 11.17 -17.16
CA LYS A 2 4.79 9.85 -16.63
C LYS A 2 4.39 9.75 -15.16
N TYR A 3 3.75 8.64 -14.79
CA TYR A 3 3.35 8.35 -13.43
C TYR A 3 4.25 7.27 -12.83
N LYS A 4 4.40 7.30 -11.51
CA LYS A 4 5.00 6.23 -10.71
C LYS A 4 4.01 5.87 -9.60
N VAL A 5 3.75 4.58 -9.43
CA VAL A 5 2.89 4.05 -8.37
C VAL A 5 3.72 3.07 -7.56
N VAL A 6 3.79 3.29 -6.25
CA VAL A 6 4.61 2.46 -5.34
C VAL A 6 3.77 2.00 -4.16
N PRO A 7 3.95 0.76 -3.68
CA PRO A 7 3.32 0.30 -2.45
C PRO A 7 3.71 1.20 -1.27
N LEU A 8 2.71 1.56 -0.47
CA LEU A 8 2.95 2.14 0.85
C LEU A 8 3.04 0.97 1.83
N GLU A 9 4.21 0.35 1.93
CA GLU A 9 4.48 -0.75 2.86
C GLU A 9 5.19 -0.18 4.10
N PRO A 10 4.44 0.20 5.14
CA PRO A 10 5.07 0.57 6.39
C PRO A 10 5.74 -0.67 6.99
N ASN A 11 7.07 -0.63 7.12
CA ASN A 11 7.83 -1.53 8.01
C ASN A 11 7.56 -1.23 9.50
N LEU A 12 6.45 -0.56 9.82
CA LEU A 12 6.05 -0.19 11.15
C LEU A 12 5.07 -1.25 11.63
N ASP A 13 5.32 -1.81 12.81
CA ASP A 13 4.28 -2.52 13.55
C ASP A 13 3.22 -1.48 13.96
N LEU A 14 2.29 -1.20 13.04
CA LEU A 14 1.28 -0.15 13.15
C LEU A 14 0.33 -0.38 14.33
N LYS A 15 0.36 -1.56 14.97
CA LYS A 15 -0.39 -1.83 16.19
C LYS A 15 0.10 -1.01 17.38
N ALA A 16 1.28 -0.38 17.31
CA ALA A 16 1.86 0.42 18.40
C ALA A 16 2.19 1.88 18.04
N SER A 17 1.99 2.32 16.80
CA SER A 17 2.46 3.64 16.34
C SER A 17 1.40 4.74 16.54
N SER A 18 1.80 5.85 17.13
CA SER A 18 0.96 7.04 17.32
C SER A 18 0.60 7.71 15.98
N THR A 19 -0.43 8.57 15.93
CA THR A 19 -0.77 9.38 14.74
C THR A 19 0.45 10.14 14.20
N LYS A 20 1.34 10.57 15.10
CA LYS A 20 2.57 11.27 14.75
C LYS A 20 3.54 10.37 13.99
N ASP A 21 3.71 9.13 14.41
CA ASP A 21 4.60 8.19 13.74
C ASP A 21 4.12 7.88 12.32
N ALA A 22 2.80 7.77 12.14
CA ALA A 22 2.17 7.59 10.83
C ALA A 22 2.39 8.81 9.91
N SER A 23 2.21 10.03 10.42
CA SER A 23 2.45 11.25 9.62
C SER A 23 3.92 11.42 9.27
N ASP A 24 4.84 11.20 10.23
CA ASP A 24 6.28 11.33 10.02
C ASP A 24 6.78 10.30 8.98
N TYR A 25 6.23 9.09 9.01
CA TYR A 25 6.54 8.06 8.01
C TYR A 25 6.12 8.50 6.61
N LEU A 26 4.86 8.94 6.44
CA LEU A 26 4.36 9.36 5.13
C LEU A 26 5.14 10.57 4.60
N GLU A 27 5.48 11.53 5.46
CA GLU A 27 6.28 12.70 5.11
C GLU A 27 7.67 12.28 4.60
N LYS A 28 8.39 11.44 5.34
CA LYS A 28 9.70 10.91 4.94
C LYS A 28 9.63 10.14 3.62
N PHE A 29 8.59 9.32 3.46
CA PHE A 29 8.33 8.57 2.24
C PHE A 29 8.15 9.50 1.03
N ILE A 30 7.32 10.53 1.15
CA ILE A 30 7.09 11.51 0.08
C ILE A 30 8.38 12.26 -0.25
N ASN A 31 9.09 12.75 0.77
CA ASN A 31 10.34 13.51 0.59
C ASN A 31 11.43 12.69 -0.11
N HIS A 32 11.51 11.38 0.15
CA HIS A 32 12.44 10.48 -0.54
C HIS A 32 12.24 10.46 -2.06
N TYR A 33 11.00 10.54 -2.54
CA TYR A 33 10.69 10.58 -3.97
C TYR A 33 10.75 12.01 -4.54
N ASP A 34 10.48 13.02 -3.73
CA ASP A 34 10.54 14.43 -4.14
C ASP A 34 11.94 14.82 -4.62
N VAL A 35 12.98 14.42 -3.88
CA VAL A 35 14.40 14.65 -4.24
C VAL A 35 14.81 13.92 -5.53
N GLN A 36 14.06 12.91 -5.94
CA GLN A 36 14.25 12.18 -7.21
C GLN A 36 13.45 12.81 -8.38
N GLY A 37 12.79 13.94 -8.15
CA GLY A 37 11.99 14.67 -9.14
C GLY A 37 10.62 14.06 -9.37
N TRP A 38 10.01 13.45 -8.36
CA TRP A 38 8.64 12.93 -8.40
C TRP A 38 7.74 13.77 -7.50
N LYS A 39 6.73 14.41 -8.07
CA LYS A 39 5.73 15.19 -7.34
C LYS A 39 4.66 14.24 -6.76
N PHE A 40 4.42 14.34 -5.45
CA PHE A 40 3.32 13.62 -4.80
C PHE A 40 1.96 14.08 -5.34
N ILE A 41 1.07 13.12 -5.57
CA ILE A 41 -0.31 13.38 -6.00
C ILE A 41 -1.29 12.97 -4.91
N ARG A 42 -1.27 11.69 -4.47
CA ARG A 42 -2.19 11.13 -3.48
C ARG A 42 -1.80 9.72 -3.04
N VAL A 43 -2.45 9.26 -1.97
CA VAL A 43 -2.52 7.85 -1.59
C VAL A 43 -3.82 7.26 -2.17
N GLU A 44 -3.74 6.06 -2.73
CA GLU A 44 -4.85 5.31 -3.29
C GLU A 44 -4.93 3.93 -2.67
N VAL A 45 -6.14 3.36 -2.60
CA VAL A 45 -6.37 1.98 -2.17
C VAL A 45 -6.82 1.17 -3.37
N ILE A 46 -6.06 0.12 -3.70
CA ILE A 46 -6.48 -0.88 -4.67
C ILE A 46 -7.09 -2.05 -3.91
N SER A 47 -8.37 -2.29 -4.15
CA SER A 47 -9.11 -3.44 -3.62
C SER A 47 -9.20 -4.52 -4.68
N ALA A 48 -8.84 -5.75 -4.32
CA ALA A 48 -8.93 -6.92 -5.20
C ALA A 48 -9.56 -8.09 -4.46
N TYR A 49 -10.40 -8.85 -5.14
CA TYR A 49 -10.95 -10.08 -4.60
C TYR A 49 -10.00 -11.25 -4.90
N VAL A 50 -9.61 -11.96 -3.85
CA VAL A 50 -8.83 -13.19 -3.92
C VAL A 50 -9.81 -14.35 -3.82
N SER A 51 -9.86 -15.19 -4.87
CA SER A 51 -10.72 -16.37 -4.86
C SER A 51 -10.23 -17.37 -3.82
N GLY A 52 -11.17 -18.04 -3.16
CA GLY A 52 -10.87 -19.10 -2.21
C GLY A 52 -10.35 -20.35 -2.90
N GLU A 53 -9.61 -21.16 -2.17
CA GLU A 53 -9.17 -22.47 -2.64
C GLU A 53 -10.11 -23.56 -2.11
N SER A 54 -10.45 -24.54 -2.94
CA SER A 54 -11.39 -25.61 -2.58
C SER A 54 -10.79 -26.71 -1.69
N GLY A 55 -9.47 -26.75 -1.52
CA GLY A 55 -8.77 -27.80 -0.78
C GLY A 55 -8.93 -29.21 -1.40
N CYS A 56 -8.40 -30.23 -0.73
CA CYS A 56 -8.59 -31.64 -1.13
C CYS A 56 -9.80 -32.21 -0.38
N PHE A 57 -10.89 -32.54 -1.10
CA PHE A 57 -12.17 -32.96 -0.49
C PHE A 57 -12.71 -31.98 0.57
N GLY A 58 -12.46 -30.68 0.41
CA GLY A 58 -12.87 -29.64 1.37
C GLY A 58 -11.93 -29.47 2.57
N LEU A 59 -10.93 -30.33 2.76
CA LEU A 59 -9.88 -30.12 3.75
C LEU A 59 -8.88 -29.08 3.24
N GLY A 60 -8.68 -28.03 4.02
CA GLY A 60 -7.82 -26.90 3.64
C GLY A 60 -8.51 -25.86 2.75
N ALA A 61 -9.84 -25.92 2.59
CA ALA A 61 -10.56 -24.90 1.84
C ALA A 61 -10.43 -23.53 2.52
N THR A 62 -10.11 -22.50 1.73
CA THR A 62 -10.03 -21.12 2.20
C THR A 62 -11.18 -20.31 1.58
N PRO A 63 -11.89 -19.48 2.35
CA PRO A 63 -12.89 -18.58 1.77
C PRO A 63 -12.19 -17.51 0.92
N GLY A 64 -12.83 -17.14 -0.19
CA GLY A 64 -12.39 -15.96 -0.92
C GLY A 64 -12.52 -14.71 -0.05
N HIS A 65 -11.59 -13.78 -0.20
CA HIS A 65 -11.52 -12.58 0.63
C HIS A 65 -11.09 -11.38 -0.21
N THR A 66 -11.46 -10.18 0.21
CA THR A 66 -10.97 -8.95 -0.39
C THR A 66 -9.67 -8.54 0.26
N THR A 67 -8.63 -8.30 -0.54
CA THR A 67 -7.37 -7.69 -0.10
C THR A 67 -7.32 -6.23 -0.53
N ASN A 68 -6.78 -5.39 0.35
CA ASN A 68 -6.58 -3.97 0.08
C ASN A 68 -5.07 -3.68 0.10
N LYS A 69 -4.58 -3.00 -0.93
CA LYS A 69 -3.19 -2.53 -0.99
C LYS A 69 -3.16 -1.01 -1.12
N GLN A 70 -2.48 -0.35 -0.19
CA GLN A 70 -2.25 1.09 -0.26
C GLN A 70 -1.08 1.39 -1.20
N MET A 71 -1.29 2.35 -2.09
CA MET A 71 -0.32 2.79 -3.09
C MET A 71 -0.16 4.30 -3.01
N VAL A 72 1.05 4.80 -3.21
CA VAL A 72 1.30 6.24 -3.40
C VAL A 72 1.49 6.53 -4.87
N VAL A 73 0.76 7.52 -5.38
CA VAL A 73 0.82 7.97 -6.76
C VAL A 73 1.68 9.22 -6.85
N PHE A 74 2.69 9.17 -7.72
CA PHE A 74 3.55 10.29 -8.06
C PHE A 74 3.47 10.62 -9.55
N GLN A 75 3.74 11.87 -9.88
CA GLN A 75 3.91 12.36 -11.24
C GLN A 75 5.35 12.82 -11.45
N LYS A 76 5.95 12.51 -12.59
CA LYS A 76 7.26 13.06 -12.95
C LYS A 76 7.13 14.59 -13.07
N ARG A 77 8.01 15.32 -12.38
CA ARG A 77 8.16 16.77 -12.57
C ARG A 77 8.60 17.09 -14.00
#